data_AF-A0AAQ0LQT2-F1
#
_entry.id   AF-A0AAQ0LQT2-F1
#
_cell.length_a   1.000
_cell.length_b   1.000
_cell.length_c   1.000
_cell.angle_alpha   90.00
_cell.angle_beta   90.00
_cell.angle_gamma   90.00
#
_symmetry.space_group_name_H-M   'P 1'
#
loop_
_entity.id
_entity.type
_entity.pdbx_description
1 polymer ?
#
loop_
_entity_poly.entity_id
_entity_poly.type
_entity_poly.pdbx_seq_one_letter_code
_entity_poly.pdbx_strand_id
1 'polypeptide(L)'
;MRKKQLVLLSFLAIGSFFCGSCEKDIKTPGVFEPLYLDFSVSDTLGNQYTGDSIIIPSTANMMVFKITTNCSWSAKCQNKAGLSGWMSIPSSPRGGGDATITSTVSNNKTKNDRKVYYSVIAGDSAIVKTVVIVQPHVVAN
;
A
#
# COMPACT_ATOMS: atom_id res chain seq x y z
N MET A 1 66.85 11.84 -6.09
CA MET A 1 66.91 12.71 -7.28
C MET A 1 65.87 12.23 -8.30
N ARG A 2 65.10 13.16 -8.86
CA ARG A 2 64.06 12.95 -9.89
C ARG A 2 64.63 12.26 -11.14
N LYS A 3 63.83 11.43 -11.79
CA LYS A 3 63.74 11.38 -13.27
C LYS A 3 62.28 11.07 -13.68
N LYS A 4 61.69 12.03 -14.39
CA LYS A 4 60.40 11.95 -15.09
C LYS A 4 60.66 11.43 -16.51
N GLN A 5 59.80 10.58 -17.04
CA GLN A 5 59.49 10.41 -18.47
C GLN A 5 58.08 9.80 -18.52
N LEU A 6 57.01 10.53 -18.84
CA LEU A 6 56.59 11.04 -20.16
C LEU A 6 56.36 9.91 -21.18
N VAL A 7 55.12 9.44 -21.27
CA VAL A 7 54.60 8.71 -22.42
C VAL A 7 53.41 9.50 -22.95
N LEU A 8 53.57 10.01 -24.16
CA LEU A 8 52.57 10.66 -24.99
C LEU A 8 52.28 9.71 -26.19
N LEU A 9 51.18 9.96 -26.90
CA LEU A 9 50.71 9.35 -28.16
C LEU A 9 49.69 8.21 -27.94
N SER A 10 48.49 8.19 -28.51
CA SER A 10 47.87 9.04 -29.53
C SER A 10 46.40 8.63 -29.65
N PHE A 11 45.46 9.55 -29.46
CA PHE A 11 44.05 9.35 -29.80
C PHE A 11 43.75 10.10 -31.09
N LEU A 12 43.58 9.38 -32.20
CA LEU A 12 42.80 9.86 -33.33
C LEU A 12 42.38 8.68 -34.20
N ALA A 13 41.11 8.31 -34.13
CA ALA A 13 40.41 7.62 -35.22
C ALA A 13 39.04 8.27 -35.33
N ILE A 14 38.97 9.27 -36.21
CA ILE A 14 37.74 9.87 -36.71
C ILE A 14 37.17 8.87 -37.73
N GLY A 15 35.95 8.44 -37.48
CA GLY A 15 35.15 7.64 -38.40
C GLY A 15 33.69 8.00 -38.23
N SER A 16 33.33 9.23 -38.61
CA SER A 16 31.94 9.57 -38.92
C SER A 16 31.57 8.89 -40.24
N PHE A 17 30.34 8.40 -40.40
CA PHE A 17 29.42 8.77 -41.48
C PHE A 17 28.08 8.01 -41.32
N PHE A 18 27.04 8.78 -40.95
CA PHE A 18 25.61 8.72 -41.28
C PHE A 18 24.85 7.38 -41.31
N CYS A 19 23.81 7.28 -40.48
CA CYS A 19 22.43 7.60 -40.85
C CYS A 19 21.47 6.83 -39.94
N GLY A 20 20.53 7.54 -39.34
CA GLY A 20 19.54 6.97 -38.45
C GLY A 20 19.08 8.04 -37.49
N SER A 21 18.23 8.95 -37.98
CA SER A 21 17.44 9.83 -37.14
C SER A 21 16.73 8.99 -36.07
N CYS A 22 17.27 8.95 -34.86
CA CYS A 22 16.41 8.89 -33.69
C CYS A 22 16.11 10.34 -33.36
N GLU A 23 15.13 10.88 -34.08
CA GLU A 23 14.28 11.94 -33.55
C GLU A 23 13.71 11.36 -32.24
N LYS A 24 14.42 11.59 -31.14
CA LYS A 24 13.85 11.39 -29.83
C LYS A 24 12.83 12.48 -29.72
N ASP A 25 11.59 12.14 -30.08
CA ASP A 25 10.41 12.82 -29.58
C ASP A 25 10.69 13.11 -28.10
N ILE A 26 10.99 14.38 -27.80
CA ILE A 26 10.87 14.89 -26.45
C ILE A 26 9.38 14.83 -26.22
N LYS A 27 8.92 13.65 -25.77
CA LYS A 27 7.58 13.47 -25.22
C LYS A 27 7.43 14.63 -24.25
N THR A 28 6.48 15.50 -24.55
CA THR A 28 5.92 16.51 -23.67
C THR A 28 6.05 16.01 -22.24
N PRO A 29 6.64 16.77 -21.29
CA PRO A 29 6.78 16.28 -19.93
C PRO A 29 5.41 15.81 -19.48
N GLY A 30 5.28 14.48 -19.35
CA GLY A 30 4.00 13.86 -19.05
C GLY A 30 3.48 14.54 -17.79
N VAL A 31 2.20 14.89 -17.78
CA VAL A 31 1.55 15.34 -16.56
C VAL A 31 1.69 14.18 -15.58
N PHE A 32 2.68 14.26 -14.69
CA PHE A 32 2.89 13.25 -13.66
C PHE A 32 1.72 13.34 -12.71
N GLU A 33 0.84 12.34 -12.73
CA GLU A 33 -0.19 12.24 -11.71
C GLU A 33 0.49 12.05 -10.34
N PRO A 34 0.10 12.82 -9.31
CA PRO A 34 0.64 12.62 -7.98
C PRO A 34 0.29 11.21 -7.50
N LEU A 35 1.24 10.55 -6.83
CA LEU A 35 0.97 9.27 -6.20
C LEU A 35 -0.09 9.47 -5.12
N TYR A 36 -1.16 8.68 -5.18
CA TYR A 36 -2.23 8.73 -4.19
C TYR A 36 -2.58 7.33 -3.69
N LEU A 37 -3.01 7.28 -2.43
CA LEU A 37 -3.56 6.10 -1.80
C LEU A 37 -4.75 6.52 -0.96
N ASP A 38 -5.92 6.08 -1.38
CA ASP A 38 -7.15 6.20 -0.61
C ASP A 38 -7.64 4.83 -0.16
N PHE A 39 -8.39 4.84 0.95
CA PHE A 39 -8.78 3.65 1.66
C PHE A 39 -10.14 3.89 2.32
N SER A 40 -11.13 3.09 1.92
CA SER A 40 -12.46 3.12 2.50
C SER A 40 -12.83 1.77 3.11
N VAL A 41 -13.63 1.84 4.18
CA VAL A 41 -14.06 0.67 4.93
C VAL A 41 -15.58 0.64 4.97
N SER A 42 -16.15 -0.50 4.62
CA SER A 42 -17.58 -0.77 4.74
C SER A 42 -17.81 -2.19 5.23
N ASP A 43 -19.08 -2.56 5.39
CA ASP A 43 -19.48 -3.97 5.53
C ASP A 43 -20.41 -4.41 4.39
N THR A 44 -20.75 -5.69 4.37
CA THR A 44 -21.67 -6.26 3.38
C THR A 44 -23.13 -5.85 3.59
N LEU A 45 -23.46 -5.19 4.71
CA LEU A 45 -24.78 -4.65 4.99
C LEU A 45 -24.94 -3.21 4.45
N GLY A 46 -23.86 -2.62 3.92
CA GLY A 46 -23.85 -1.27 3.36
C GLY A 46 -23.47 -0.19 4.37
N ASN A 47 -23.09 -0.54 5.60
CA ASN A 47 -22.58 0.43 6.56
C ASN A 47 -21.20 0.90 6.12
N GLN A 48 -21.00 2.21 6.10
CA GLN A 48 -19.71 2.83 5.81
C GLN A 48 -19.07 3.32 7.10
N TYR A 49 -17.77 3.12 7.21
CA TYR A 49 -16.99 3.53 8.37
C TYR A 49 -15.93 4.54 7.94
N THR A 50 -15.81 5.63 8.67
CA THR A 50 -14.88 6.73 8.38
C THR A 50 -14.04 7.07 9.61
N GLY A 51 -12.88 7.67 9.36
CA GLY A 51 -11.93 8.05 10.41
C GLY A 51 -10.88 6.98 10.74
N ASP A 52 -9.94 7.36 11.60
CA ASP A 52 -8.78 6.53 11.93
C ASP A 52 -9.10 5.43 12.96
N SER A 53 -10.25 5.52 13.63
CA SER A 53 -10.76 4.51 14.56
C SER A 53 -12.23 4.25 14.29
N ILE A 54 -12.56 3.02 13.90
CA ILE A 54 -13.91 2.60 13.54
C ILE A 54 -14.43 1.60 14.55
N ILE A 55 -15.70 1.75 14.92
CA ILE A 55 -16.39 0.84 15.83
C ILE A 55 -17.35 -0.01 14.99
N ILE A 56 -17.11 -1.33 14.98
CA ILE A 56 -17.94 -2.30 14.26
C ILE A 56 -18.90 -3.01 15.23
N PRO A 57 -19.99 -3.65 14.73
CA PRO A 57 -20.89 -4.41 15.59
C PRO A 57 -20.18 -5.54 16.35
N SER A 58 -20.68 -5.86 17.56
CA SER A 58 -20.18 -7.00 18.36
C SER A 58 -20.51 -8.37 17.75
N THR A 59 -21.40 -8.42 16.75
CA THR A 59 -21.80 -9.61 16.01
C THR A 59 -20.85 -9.91 14.86
N ALA A 60 -20.95 -11.13 14.32
CA ALA A 60 -20.24 -11.54 13.13
C ALA A 60 -20.63 -10.65 11.95
N ASN A 61 -19.65 -10.29 11.14
CA ASN A 61 -19.83 -9.42 10.00
C ASN A 61 -18.77 -9.73 8.93
N MET A 62 -18.94 -9.18 7.74
CA MET A 62 -17.93 -9.19 6.69
C MET A 62 -17.57 -7.76 6.33
N MET A 63 -16.34 -7.40 6.65
CA MET A 63 -15.76 -6.11 6.32
C MET A 63 -15.23 -6.11 4.89
N VAL A 64 -15.38 -4.98 4.23
CA VAL A 64 -14.93 -4.71 2.87
C VAL A 64 -14.01 -3.50 2.91
N PHE A 65 -12.79 -3.70 2.46
CA PHE A 65 -11.77 -2.67 2.34
C PHE A 65 -11.55 -2.38 0.87
N LYS A 66 -11.86 -1.16 0.45
CA LYS A 66 -11.56 -0.71 -0.92
C LYS A 66 -10.33 0.17 -0.90
N ILE A 67 -9.36 -0.23 -1.70
CA ILE A 67 -8.12 0.49 -1.94
C ILE A 67 -8.27 1.16 -3.29
N THR A 68 -8.05 2.47 -3.34
CA THR A 68 -8.06 3.25 -4.56
C THR A 68 -6.71 3.94 -4.70
N THR A 69 -5.96 3.60 -5.75
CA THR A 69 -4.57 4.05 -5.89
C THR A 69 -4.06 3.90 -7.32
N ASN A 70 -3.11 4.75 -7.70
CA ASN A 70 -2.35 4.62 -8.94
C ASN A 70 -1.00 3.91 -8.76
N CYS A 71 -0.72 3.36 -7.58
CA CYS A 71 0.59 2.73 -7.28
C CYS A 71 0.46 1.27 -6.82
N SER A 72 1.62 0.62 -6.68
CA SER A 72 1.72 -0.67 -6.00
C SER A 72 1.42 -0.49 -4.51
N TRP A 73 0.89 -1.52 -3.86
CA TRP A 73 0.57 -1.46 -2.44
C TRP A 73 0.74 -2.81 -1.76
N SER A 74 0.87 -2.76 -0.44
CA SER A 74 0.80 -3.92 0.45
C SER A 74 -0.10 -3.61 1.64
N ALA A 75 -0.95 -4.55 2.04
CA ALA A 75 -1.73 -4.41 3.27
C ALA A 75 -1.17 -5.33 4.37
N LYS A 76 -1.29 -4.89 5.61
CA LYS A 76 -0.84 -5.66 6.78
C LYS A 76 -1.74 -5.43 7.99
N CYS A 77 -1.87 -6.48 8.79
CA CYS A 77 -2.46 -6.42 10.11
C CYS A 77 -1.35 -6.24 11.16
N GLN A 78 -1.38 -5.13 11.90
CA GLN A 78 -0.38 -4.81 12.92
C GLN A 78 -0.90 -5.12 14.33
N ASN A 79 -1.28 -6.37 14.60
CA ASN A 79 -1.28 -6.89 15.98
C ASN A 79 -1.46 -8.41 15.96
N LYS A 80 -0.54 -9.18 16.55
CA LYS A 80 -0.74 -10.62 16.78
C LYS A 80 -1.96 -10.89 17.69
N ALA A 81 -2.42 -9.93 18.49
CA ALA A 81 -3.68 -10.05 19.23
C ALA A 81 -4.93 -9.98 18.34
N GLY A 82 -4.85 -9.32 17.17
CA GLY A 82 -5.85 -9.42 16.10
C GLY A 82 -5.87 -10.80 15.44
N LEU A 83 -4.77 -11.56 15.57
CA LEU A 83 -4.60 -12.91 15.05
C LEU A 83 -5.13 -14.00 16.00
N SER A 84 -5.94 -13.68 17.02
CA SER A 84 -6.71 -14.73 17.73
C SER A 84 -7.77 -15.41 16.83
N GLY A 85 -7.70 -15.20 15.51
CA GLY A 85 -8.60 -15.73 14.48
C GLY A 85 -9.92 -14.99 14.37
N TRP A 86 -10.15 -13.94 15.16
CA TRP A 86 -11.47 -13.30 15.23
C TRP A 86 -11.78 -12.43 14.01
N MET A 87 -10.77 -11.90 13.33
CA MET A 87 -10.91 -11.26 12.04
C MET A 87 -9.96 -11.92 11.03
N SER A 88 -10.49 -12.42 9.91
CA SER A 88 -9.65 -12.88 8.81
C SER A 88 -9.14 -11.69 8.04
N ILE A 89 -7.82 -11.55 7.94
CA ILE A 89 -7.18 -10.57 7.09
C ILE A 89 -6.19 -11.35 6.24
N PRO A 90 -6.14 -11.12 4.91
CA PRO A 90 -5.14 -11.78 4.09
C PRO A 90 -3.74 -11.52 4.64
N SER A 91 -2.92 -12.57 4.69
CA SER A 91 -1.56 -12.44 5.14
C SER A 91 -0.75 -11.69 4.07
N SER A 92 -0.37 -10.45 4.38
CA SER A 92 0.46 -9.59 3.52
C SER A 92 -0.01 -9.50 2.05
N PRO A 93 -1.29 -9.18 1.76
CA PRO A 93 -1.74 -8.97 0.38
C PRO A 93 -0.92 -7.87 -0.27
N ARG A 94 -0.57 -8.08 -1.53
CA ARG A 94 0.13 -7.12 -2.38
C ARG A 94 -0.63 -6.99 -3.69
N GLY A 95 -0.61 -5.80 -4.25
CA GLY A 95 -1.25 -5.52 -5.52
C GLY A 95 -0.72 -4.22 -6.14
N GLY A 96 -1.34 -3.82 -7.24
CA GLY A 96 -1.16 -2.51 -7.83
C GLY A 96 -2.47 -2.02 -8.43
N GLY A 97 -2.66 -0.71 -8.42
CA GLY A 97 -3.95 -0.12 -8.76
C GLY A 97 -5.03 -0.43 -7.71
N ASP A 98 -6.27 -0.18 -8.09
CA ASP A 98 -7.44 -0.40 -7.24
C ASP A 98 -7.62 -1.86 -6.84
N ALA A 99 -8.12 -2.08 -5.63
CA ALA A 99 -8.40 -3.42 -5.13
C ALA A 99 -9.48 -3.45 -4.07
N THR A 100 -10.07 -4.64 -3.89
CA THR A 100 -11.01 -4.91 -2.79
C THR A 100 -10.51 -6.09 -1.97
N ILE A 101 -10.42 -5.90 -0.67
CA ILE A 101 -10.08 -6.94 0.30
C ILE A 101 -11.30 -7.17 1.19
N THR A 102 -11.70 -8.43 1.35
CA THR A 102 -12.77 -8.82 2.26
C THR A 102 -12.20 -9.51 3.49
N SER A 103 -12.88 -9.34 4.62
CA SER A 103 -12.43 -9.85 5.92
C SER A 103 -13.63 -10.27 6.74
N THR A 104 -13.67 -11.55 7.12
CA THR A 104 -14.69 -12.06 8.05
C THR A 104 -14.36 -11.64 9.46
N VAL A 105 -15.37 -11.27 10.23
CA VAL A 105 -15.30 -10.92 11.65
C VAL A 105 -16.22 -11.87 12.40
N SER A 106 -15.71 -12.47 13.48
CA SER A 106 -16.47 -13.33 14.38
C SER A 106 -17.19 -12.51 15.46
N ASN A 107 -18.18 -13.09 16.15
CA ASN A 107 -18.79 -12.46 17.33
C ASN A 107 -17.74 -12.20 18.42
N ASN A 108 -17.82 -11.07 19.10
CA ASN A 108 -17.05 -10.83 20.32
C ASN A 108 -17.80 -11.41 21.53
N LYS A 109 -17.46 -12.66 21.89
CA LYS A 109 -18.01 -13.35 23.07
C LYS A 109 -17.20 -13.12 24.34
N THR A 110 -16.20 -12.24 24.30
CA THR A 110 -15.35 -11.96 25.46
C THR A 110 -15.97 -10.86 26.32
N LYS A 111 -15.42 -10.63 27.51
CA LYS A 111 -15.83 -9.54 28.41
C LYS A 111 -15.12 -8.22 28.12
N ASN A 112 -14.28 -8.16 27.09
CA ASN A 112 -13.46 -7.01 26.76
C ASN A 112 -13.63 -6.60 25.30
N ASP A 113 -13.47 -5.32 25.04
CA ASP A 113 -13.35 -4.84 23.67
C ASP A 113 -12.06 -5.39 23.06
N ARG A 114 -12.11 -5.67 21.76
CA ARG A 114 -10.95 -6.13 21.00
C ARG A 114 -10.71 -5.21 19.82
N LYS A 115 -9.45 -5.07 19.44
CA LYS A 115 -9.07 -4.19 18.34
C LYS A 115 -7.97 -4.76 17.48
N VAL A 116 -7.95 -4.32 16.22
CA VAL A 116 -6.90 -4.64 15.26
C VAL A 116 -6.51 -3.39 14.48
N TYR A 117 -5.24 -3.32 14.10
CA TYR A 117 -4.72 -2.24 13.27
C TYR A 117 -4.58 -2.76 11.84
N TYR A 118 -5.26 -2.12 10.90
CA TYR A 118 -5.18 -2.46 9.49
C TYR A 118 -4.45 -1.33 8.76
N SER A 119 -3.33 -1.65 8.10
CA SER A 119 -2.54 -0.67 7.36
C SER A 119 -2.43 -1.04 5.89
N VAL A 120 -2.54 -0.06 5.00
CA VAL A 120 -2.17 -0.15 3.59
C VAL A 120 -0.97 0.78 3.36
N ILE A 121 0.08 0.22 2.75
CA ILE A 121 1.34 0.89 2.46
C ILE A 121 1.51 0.93 0.95
N ALA A 122 1.74 2.11 0.39
CA ALA A 122 2.15 2.26 -1.01
C ALA A 122 3.58 1.71 -1.19
N GLY A 123 3.83 0.93 -2.25
CA GLY A 123 5.02 0.09 -2.39
C GLY A 123 6.35 0.84 -2.31
N ASP A 124 6.44 1.99 -2.98
CA ASP A 124 7.68 2.78 -3.09
C ASP A 124 7.57 4.13 -2.37
N SER A 125 6.58 4.30 -1.47
CA SER A 125 6.27 5.59 -0.87
C SER A 125 6.14 5.51 0.65
N ALA A 126 6.38 6.64 1.31
CA ALA A 126 6.13 6.81 2.75
C ALA A 126 4.63 6.91 3.09
N ILE A 127 3.74 6.86 2.10
CA ILE A 127 2.30 6.94 2.32
C ILE A 127 1.79 5.64 2.94
N VAL A 128 1.31 5.76 4.17
CA VAL A 128 0.67 4.69 4.93
C VAL A 128 -0.70 5.18 5.38
N LYS A 129 -1.75 4.42 5.08
CA LYS A 129 -3.09 4.60 5.64
C LYS A 129 -3.31 3.52 6.69
N THR A 130 -3.68 3.91 7.90
CA THR A 130 -3.95 2.95 8.98
C THR A 130 -5.29 3.26 9.62
N VAL A 131 -6.10 2.22 9.84
CA VAL A 131 -7.33 2.28 10.61
C VAL A 131 -7.24 1.34 11.81
N VAL A 132 -7.81 1.79 12.94
CA VAL A 132 -8.04 0.97 14.12
C VAL A 132 -9.47 0.44 14.04
N ILE A 133 -9.63 -0.87 14.01
CA ILE A 133 -10.94 -1.51 14.01
C ILE A 133 -11.21 -2.01 15.41
N VAL A 134 -12.26 -1.49 16.05
CA VAL A 134 -12.67 -1.83 17.40
C VAL A 134 -13.97 -2.60 17.33
N GLN A 135 -13.97 -3.81 17.92
CA GLN A 135 -15.18 -4.59 18.12
C GLN A 135 -15.53 -4.60 19.62
N PRO A 136 -16.65 -3.99 20.03
CA PRO A 136 -17.04 -3.93 21.42
C PRO A 136 -17.43 -5.32 21.93
N HIS A 137 -17.32 -5.53 23.24
CA HIS A 137 -17.91 -6.71 23.89
C HIS A 137 -19.44 -6.63 23.90
N VAL A 138 -20.10 -7.78 24.02
CA VAL A 138 -21.54 -7.82 24.28
C VAL A 138 -21.77 -7.49 25.75
N VAL A 139 -22.46 -6.37 26.01
CA VAL A 139 -23.01 -6.10 27.34
C VAL A 139 -24.26 -6.95 27.46
N ALA A 140 -24.27 -7.90 28.40
CA ALA A 140 -25.49 -8.63 28.73
C ALA A 140 -26.47 -7.64 29.39
N ASN A 141 -27.64 -7.46 28.77
CA ASN A 141 -28.77 -6.74 29.36
C ASN A 141 -29.49 -7.61 30.39
#